data_AF-A0A0V1FLV9-F1
#
_entry.id   AF-A0A0V1FLV9-F1
#
_cell.length_a   1.000
_cell.length_b   1.000
_cell.length_c   1.000
_cell.angle_alpha   90.00
_cell.angle_beta   90.00
_cell.angle_gamma   90.00
#
_symmetry.space_group_name_H-M   'P 1'
#
loop_
_entity.id
_entity.type
_entity.pdbx_description
1 polymer ?
#
loop_
_entity_poly.entity_id
_entity_poly.type
_entity_poly.pdbx_seq_one_letter_code
_entity_poly.pdbx_strand_id
1 'polypeptide(L)'
;MEKKLHKRINEIRAKVRSVSKFFKDDLFCYASERRPPSHRWFGMGPARFGTAIYIDPLGTHAWNAVISGQRCWCLFPPDTPESLVKLKPGEGCEHRSEAIIWIIFVYPKIRRSDWP
;
A
#
# COMPACT_ATOMS: atom_id res chain seq x y z
N MET A 1 -26.53 -10.72 -1.27
CA MET A 1 -25.41 -9.76 -1.15
C MET A 1 -24.20 -10.19 -1.99
N GLU A 2 -23.81 -11.46 -1.92
CA GLU A 2 -22.64 -12.05 -2.56
C GLU A 2 -22.60 -11.96 -4.10
N LYS A 3 -23.75 -12.12 -4.79
CA LYS A 3 -23.84 -11.98 -6.26
C LYS A 3 -23.51 -10.56 -6.77
N LYS A 4 -23.83 -9.53 -5.98
CA LYS A 4 -23.58 -8.12 -6.33
C LYS A 4 -22.08 -7.78 -6.19
N LEU A 5 -21.43 -8.33 -5.16
CA LEU A 5 -19.99 -8.18 -4.94
C LEU A 5 -19.18 -8.86 -6.07
N HIS A 6 -19.53 -10.10 -6.42
CA HIS A 6 -18.89 -10.83 -7.52
C HIS A 6 -19.01 -10.10 -8.85
N LYS A 7 -20.21 -9.57 -9.17
CA LYS A 7 -20.41 -8.75 -10.37
C LYS A 7 -19.47 -7.54 -10.38
N ARG A 8 -19.35 -6.83 -9.25
CA ARG A 8 -18.49 -5.63 -9.16
C ARG A 8 -17.00 -5.94 -9.27
N ILE A 9 -16.54 -7.05 -8.69
CA ILE A 9 -15.16 -7.52 -8.83
C ILE A 9 -14.85 -7.84 -10.30
N ASN A 10 -15.76 -8.50 -11.01
CA ASN A 10 -15.58 -8.82 -12.43
C ASN A 10 -15.56 -7.56 -13.30
N GLU A 11 -16.42 -6.57 -13.03
CA GLU A 11 -16.38 -5.26 -13.70
C GLU A 11 -15.03 -4.55 -13.49
N ILE A 12 -14.46 -4.61 -12.28
CA ILE A 12 -13.16 -3.99 -11.97
C ILE A 12 -12.02 -4.74 -12.66
N ARG A 13 -12.04 -6.08 -12.63
CA ARG A 13 -11.07 -6.90 -13.38
C ARG A 13 -11.09 -6.59 -14.88
N ALA A 14 -12.27 -6.36 -15.46
CA ALA A 14 -12.39 -5.99 -16.87
C ALA A 14 -11.77 -4.61 -17.20
N LYS A 15 -11.62 -3.72 -16.22
CA LYS A 15 -10.89 -2.44 -16.39
C LYS A 15 -9.38 -2.63 -16.35
N VAL A 16 -8.88 -3.58 -15.56
CA VAL A 16 -7.44 -3.93 -15.48
C VAL A 16 -7.16 -5.08 -16.43
N ARG A 17 -7.11 -4.77 -17.73
CA ARG A 17 -7.00 -5.79 -18.80
C ARG A 17 -5.63 -6.47 -18.87
N SER A 18 -4.57 -5.78 -18.46
CA SER A 18 -3.19 -6.25 -18.60
C SER A 18 -2.23 -5.47 -17.72
N VAL A 19 -1.12 -6.11 -17.37
CA VAL A 19 0.01 -5.43 -16.71
C VAL A 19 0.62 -4.41 -17.67
N SER A 20 1.01 -3.24 -17.14
CA SER A 20 1.70 -2.21 -17.93
C SER A 20 2.98 -2.76 -18.55
N LYS A 21 3.35 -2.23 -19.73
CA LYS A 21 4.56 -2.65 -20.45
C LYS A 21 5.86 -2.50 -19.63
N PHE A 22 5.86 -1.61 -18.63
CA PHE A 22 7.00 -1.36 -17.76
C PHE A 22 7.20 -2.41 -16.64
N PHE A 23 6.19 -3.24 -16.36
CA PHE A 23 6.20 -4.20 -15.25
C PHE A 23 5.93 -5.63 -15.73
N LYS A 24 6.32 -5.95 -16.98
CA LYS A 24 6.12 -7.28 -17.58
C LYS A 24 7.08 -8.32 -17.02
N ASP A 25 8.25 -7.89 -16.57
CA ASP A 25 9.29 -8.76 -16.05
C ASP A 25 8.91 -9.19 -14.62
N ASP A 26 8.42 -10.43 -14.50
CA ASP A 26 8.10 -11.07 -13.23
C ASP A 26 9.19 -12.08 -12.87
N LEU A 27 10.34 -11.60 -12.41
CA LEU A 27 11.53 -12.45 -12.18
C LEU A 27 11.30 -13.52 -11.08
N PHE A 28 10.30 -13.34 -10.21
CA PHE A 28 9.93 -14.36 -9.23
C PHE A 28 9.38 -15.64 -9.86
N CYS A 29 8.95 -15.60 -11.13
CA CYS A 29 8.53 -16.81 -11.84
C CYS A 29 9.65 -17.86 -11.95
N TYR A 30 10.93 -17.46 -11.81
CA TYR A 30 12.09 -18.35 -11.84
C TYR A 30 12.54 -18.87 -10.47
N ALA A 31 12.02 -18.33 -9.36
CA ALA A 31 12.54 -18.61 -8.02
C ALA A 31 12.06 -19.96 -7.43
N SER A 32 10.85 -20.43 -7.77
CA SER A 32 10.42 -21.82 -7.56
C SER A 32 9.13 -22.12 -8.32
N GLU A 33 9.03 -23.29 -8.94
CA GLU A 33 7.80 -23.75 -9.62
C GLU A 33 6.64 -24.03 -8.65
N ARG A 34 6.95 -24.30 -7.37
CA ARG A 34 5.95 -24.78 -6.40
C ARG A 34 5.16 -23.67 -5.74
N ARG A 35 5.79 -22.55 -5.34
CA ARG A 35 5.12 -21.41 -4.69
C ARG A 35 5.95 -20.11 -4.84
N PRO A 36 5.82 -19.37 -5.95
CA PRO A 36 6.31 -18.00 -5.97
C PRO A 36 5.61 -17.17 -4.88
N PRO A 37 6.27 -16.15 -4.30
CA PRO A 37 5.61 -15.22 -3.38
C PRO A 37 4.35 -14.62 -4.03
N SER A 38 3.31 -14.43 -3.23
CA SER A 38 2.15 -13.65 -3.68
C SER A 38 2.63 -12.24 -4.03
N HIS A 39 2.34 -11.76 -5.23
CA HIS A 39 2.86 -10.49 -5.75
C HIS A 39 1.79 -9.61 -6.43
N ARG A 40 0.50 -10.01 -6.36
CA ARG A 40 -0.64 -9.22 -6.88
C ARG A 40 -1.78 -9.23 -5.88
N TRP A 41 -2.31 -8.06 -5.57
CA TRP A 41 -3.38 -7.88 -4.60
C TRP A 41 -4.50 -7.00 -5.15
N PHE A 42 -5.72 -7.32 -4.75
CA PHE A 42 -6.88 -6.46 -4.96
C PHE A 42 -7.26 -5.80 -3.64
N GLY A 43 -7.08 -4.48 -3.55
CA GLY A 43 -7.45 -3.70 -2.38
C GLY A 43 -8.78 -2.97 -2.60
N MET A 44 -9.71 -3.14 -1.68
CA MET A 44 -10.99 -2.42 -1.68
C MET A 44 -11.42 -2.16 -0.24
N GLY A 45 -11.80 -0.92 0.06
CA GLY A 45 -12.26 -0.53 1.38
C GLY A 45 -13.00 0.80 1.36
N PRO A 46 -13.64 1.17 2.49
CA PRO A 46 -14.33 2.45 2.65
C PRO A 46 -13.33 3.61 2.79
N ALA A 47 -13.83 4.84 2.91
CA ALA A 47 -13.02 5.99 3.28
C ALA A 47 -12.24 5.70 4.59
N ARG A 48 -10.99 6.17 4.67
CA ARG A 48 -10.00 5.94 5.75
C ARG A 48 -9.35 4.55 5.75
N PHE A 49 -9.75 3.62 4.89
CA PHE A 49 -9.01 2.38 4.66
C PHE A 49 -7.64 2.68 4.04
N GLY A 50 -6.59 2.01 4.51
CA GLY A 50 -5.25 2.18 3.97
C GLY A 50 -4.23 1.22 4.58
N THR A 51 -2.98 1.42 4.20
CA THR A 51 -1.83 0.67 4.73
C THR A 51 -0.91 1.67 5.44
N ALA A 52 -0.50 1.37 6.67
CA ALA A 52 0.48 2.18 7.40
C ALA A 52 1.83 2.17 6.68
N ILE A 53 2.76 3.04 7.09
CA ILE A 53 4.08 3.14 6.46
C ILE A 53 4.85 1.81 6.54
N TYR A 54 5.38 1.36 5.40
CA TYR A 54 6.17 0.15 5.30
C TYR A 54 7.07 0.21 4.05
N ILE A 55 8.06 -0.67 4.00
CA ILE A 55 8.90 -0.91 2.83
C ILE A 55 8.46 -2.24 2.22
N ASP A 56 8.28 -2.29 0.90
CA ASP A 56 7.95 -3.53 0.21
C ASP A 56 9.04 -4.60 0.48
N PRO A 57 8.66 -5.86 0.77
CA PRO A 57 9.62 -6.88 1.15
C PRO A 57 10.54 -7.27 -0.01
N LEU A 58 11.66 -7.90 0.33
CA LEU A 58 12.65 -8.46 -0.62
C LEU A 58 13.22 -7.43 -1.61
N GLY A 59 13.18 -6.13 -1.27
CA GLY A 59 13.73 -5.06 -2.12
C GLY A 59 12.98 -4.90 -3.45
N THR A 60 11.72 -5.32 -3.48
CA THR A 60 10.89 -5.27 -4.69
C THR A 60 10.39 -3.87 -4.98
N HIS A 61 10.03 -3.61 -6.23
CA HIS A 61 9.28 -2.43 -6.62
C HIS A 61 7.81 -2.82 -6.86
N ALA A 62 6.90 -1.90 -6.52
CA ALA A 62 5.47 -2.11 -6.71
C ALA A 62 4.86 -1.03 -7.62
N TRP A 63 3.72 -1.38 -8.23
CA TRP A 63 2.85 -0.45 -8.93
C TRP A 63 1.43 -0.58 -8.37
N ASN A 64 0.73 0.54 -8.21
CA ASN A 64 -0.65 0.57 -7.72
C ASN A 64 -1.57 1.26 -8.74
N ALA A 65 -2.50 0.52 -9.32
CA ALA A 65 -3.51 1.08 -10.21
C ALA A 65 -4.79 1.41 -9.42
N VAL A 66 -5.05 2.70 -9.20
CA VAL A 66 -6.30 3.17 -8.57
C VAL A 66 -7.43 3.16 -9.60
N ILE A 67 -8.37 2.23 -9.44
CA ILE A 67 -9.48 2.04 -10.41
C ILE A 67 -10.70 2.91 -10.11
N SER A 68 -10.92 3.26 -8.85
CA SER A 68 -12.05 4.07 -8.39
C SER A 68 -11.70 4.76 -7.07
N GLY A 69 -12.18 5.99 -6.90
CA GLY A 69 -11.91 6.80 -5.71
C GLY A 69 -10.55 7.50 -5.75
N GLN A 70 -10.02 7.82 -4.57
CA GLN A 70 -8.77 8.54 -4.40
C GLN A 70 -7.93 7.87 -3.32
N ARG A 71 -6.60 7.96 -3.44
CA ARG A 71 -5.65 7.44 -2.46
C ARG A 71 -4.64 8.53 -2.11
N CYS A 72 -4.44 8.76 -0.82
CA CYS A 72 -3.39 9.64 -0.32
C CYS A 72 -2.11 8.82 -0.13
N TRP A 73 -0.98 9.33 -0.63
CA TRP A 73 0.32 8.68 -0.53
C TRP A 73 1.31 9.61 0.14
N CYS A 74 2.17 9.05 0.99
CA CYS A 74 3.34 9.71 1.55
C CYS A 74 4.51 8.76 1.31
N LEU A 75 5.56 9.25 0.66
CA LEU A 75 6.76 8.46 0.34
C LEU A 75 7.97 9.16 0.94
N PHE A 76 8.91 8.35 1.41
CA PHE A 76 10.17 8.80 1.99
C PHE A 76 11.32 8.03 1.33
N PRO A 77 12.50 8.67 1.17
CA PRO A 77 13.72 7.96 0.80
C PRO A 77 13.98 6.77 1.76
N PRO A 78 14.55 5.65 1.26
CA PRO A 78 14.74 4.44 2.06
C PRO A 78 15.73 4.62 3.22
N ASP A 79 16.58 5.64 3.16
CA ASP A 79 17.54 6.05 4.19
C ASP A 79 16.93 6.98 5.25
N THR A 80 15.64 7.35 5.11
CA THR A 80 14.95 8.16 6.12
C THR A 80 14.89 7.41 7.46
N PRO A 81 15.40 8.00 8.56
CA PRO A 81 15.35 7.35 9.87
C PRO A 81 13.94 6.94 10.29
N GLU A 82 13.76 5.68 10.67
CA GLU A 82 12.44 5.15 11.06
C GLU A 82 11.82 5.92 12.23
N SER A 83 12.64 6.45 13.13
CA SER A 83 12.23 7.24 14.29
C SER A 83 11.50 8.54 13.92
N LEU A 84 11.73 9.04 12.71
CA LEU A 84 11.05 10.20 12.17
C LEU A 84 9.69 9.83 11.58
N VAL A 85 9.60 8.68 10.92
CA VAL A 85 8.40 8.35 10.12
C VAL A 85 7.50 7.30 10.76
N LYS A 86 7.87 6.68 11.87
CA LYS A 86 7.00 5.75 12.62
C LYS A 86 6.38 6.42 13.85
N LEU A 87 5.32 5.81 14.36
CA LEU A 87 4.73 6.23 15.63
C LEU A 87 5.72 6.03 16.78
N LYS A 88 5.75 6.97 17.72
CA LYS A 88 6.54 6.83 18.94
C LYS A 88 5.89 5.80 19.88
N PRO A 89 6.66 5.17 20.78
CA PRO A 89 6.10 4.34 21.82
C PRO A 89 5.02 5.09 22.61
N GLY A 90 3.86 4.48 22.80
CA GLY A 90 2.70 5.08 23.47
C GLY A 90 1.73 5.86 22.57
N GLU A 91 2.09 6.15 21.31
CA GLU A 91 1.15 6.73 20.34
C GLU A 91 0.32 5.63 19.64
N GLY A 92 -0.95 5.92 19.35
CA GLY A 92 -1.81 5.05 18.52
C GLY A 92 -2.43 3.82 19.20
N CYS A 93 -2.13 3.56 20.48
CA CYS A 93 -2.70 2.47 21.29
C CYS A 93 -2.74 1.13 20.53
N GLU A 94 -3.87 0.43 20.55
CA GLU A 94 -4.08 -0.84 19.87
C GLU A 94 -4.13 -0.72 18.33
N HIS A 95 -4.29 0.49 17.80
CA HIS A 95 -4.47 0.75 16.36
C HIS A 95 -3.21 1.27 15.67
N ARG A 96 -2.03 1.10 16.29
CA ARG A 96 -0.75 1.65 15.79
C ARG A 96 -0.35 1.22 14.37
N SER A 97 -0.92 0.13 13.86
CA SER A 97 -0.67 -0.39 12.50
C SER A 97 -1.62 0.16 11.44
N GLU A 98 -2.57 1.02 11.82
CA GLU A 98 -3.55 1.57 10.90
C GLU A 98 -3.03 2.83 10.19
N ALA A 99 -3.28 2.94 8.90
CA ALA A 99 -2.86 4.10 8.09
C ALA A 99 -3.44 5.42 8.62
N ILE A 100 -4.69 5.40 9.08
CA ILE A 100 -5.36 6.58 9.60
C ILE A 100 -4.70 7.10 10.87
N ILE A 101 -4.20 6.20 11.71
CA ILE A 101 -3.48 6.57 12.95
C ILE A 101 -2.16 7.24 12.60
N TRP A 102 -1.45 6.76 11.58
CA TRP A 102 -0.27 7.44 11.06
C TRP A 102 -0.58 8.84 10.52
N ILE A 103 -1.67 9.00 9.76
CA ILE A 103 -2.10 10.31 9.25
C ILE A 103 -2.47 11.29 10.36
N ILE A 104 -3.00 10.81 11.48
CA ILE A 104 -3.36 11.68 12.62
C ILE A 104 -2.10 12.10 13.40
N PHE A 105 -1.19 11.17 13.68
CA PHE A 105 -0.09 11.43 14.63
C PHE A 105 1.23 11.83 13.97
N VAL A 106 1.52 11.37 12.75
CA VAL A 106 2.83 11.56 12.09
C VAL A 106 2.74 12.60 10.97
N TYR A 107 1.72 12.52 10.11
CA TYR A 107 1.59 13.43 8.96
C TYR A 107 1.59 14.93 9.31
N PRO A 108 0.99 15.42 10.41
CA PRO A 108 1.09 16.82 10.77
C PRO A 108 2.52 17.24 11.15
N LYS A 109 3.32 16.31 11.70
CA LYS A 109 4.71 16.57 12.12
C LYS A 109 5.61 16.77 10.90
N ILE A 110 5.48 15.92 9.87
CA ILE A 110 6.30 16.00 8.66
C ILE A 110 6.00 17.23 7.78
N ARG A 111 4.84 17.85 7.99
CA ARG A 111 4.43 19.07 7.25
C ARG A 111 4.93 20.36 7.91
N ARG A 112 5.57 20.28 9.06
CA ARG A 112 6.12 21.45 9.73
C ARG A 112 7.36 21.93 8.98
N SER A 113 7.61 23.24 9.01
CA SER A 113 8.78 23.86 8.38
C SER A 113 10.10 23.47 9.05
N ASP A 114 10.05 22.96 10.29
CA ASP A 114 11.19 22.51 11.08
C ASP A 114 11.41 20.99 11.01
N TRP A 115 10.71 20.29 10.10
CA TRP A 115 11.00 18.88 9.84
C TRP A 115 12.40 18.74 9.22
N PRO A 116 13.27 17.88 9.79
CA PRO A 116 14.64 17.72 9.32
C PRO A 116 14.73 17.15 7.90
#